data_AF-A0A1A2Z5V8-F1
#
_entry.id   AF-A0A1A2Z5V8-F1
#
_cell.length_a   1.000
_cell.length_b   1.000
_cell.length_c   1.000
_cell.angle_alpha   90.00
_cell.angle_beta   90.00
_cell.angle_gamma   90.00
#
_symmetry.space_group_name_H-M   'P 1'
#
loop_
_entity.id
_entity.type
_entity.pdbx_description
1 polymer ?
#
loop_
_entity_poly.entity_id
_entity_poly.type
_entity_poly.pdbx_seq_one_letter_code
_entity_poly.pdbx_strand_id
1 'polypeptide(L)'
;MPDYPPGRYSHVLVGHVWPSGSNLATVGKASTDFGNTATAYQALQDQLRQARFGPLAGQAGVTADDVRDAFQRGESHAGTVAEKNAAKLAAFTSVRDALSELRSALTSIAEDGETQIAQVQRGDGSAATKLDNIGEVVLACQARANAKAAACGEGILSAVQRVLDAEGIGKSARQFAAEHGIDTGRMFAHPNLASARAQAAAIVYEDKAFDATR
;
A
#
# COMPACT_ATOMS: atom_id res chain seq x y z
N MET A 1 -16.57 -6.23 -11.63
CA MET A 1 -15.52 -7.08 -12.23
C MET A 1 -14.30 -7.05 -11.32
N PRO A 2 -13.49 -8.12 -11.27
CA PRO A 2 -12.21 -8.09 -10.57
C PRO A 2 -11.31 -6.98 -11.15
N ASP A 3 -10.55 -6.26 -10.31
CA ASP A 3 -9.67 -5.15 -10.76
C ASP A 3 -8.25 -5.61 -11.17
N TYR A 4 -8.11 -6.91 -11.45
CA TYR A 4 -6.87 -7.52 -11.94
C TYR A 4 -6.54 -7.01 -13.36
N PRO A 5 -5.27 -7.11 -13.78
CA PRO A 5 -4.90 -6.86 -15.17
C PRO A 5 -5.68 -7.79 -16.11
N PRO A 6 -5.97 -7.35 -17.35
CA PRO A 6 -6.69 -8.15 -18.32
C PRO A 6 -5.93 -9.45 -18.58
N GLY A 7 -6.65 -10.57 -18.65
CA GLY A 7 -6.05 -11.89 -18.82
C GLY A 7 -6.87 -12.97 -18.12
N ARG A 8 -6.84 -14.18 -18.69
CA ARG A 8 -7.58 -15.34 -18.17
C ARG A 8 -6.93 -15.93 -16.91
N TYR A 9 -5.61 -15.94 -16.88
CA TYR A 9 -4.76 -16.46 -15.82
C TYR A 9 -4.30 -15.38 -14.83
N SER A 10 -4.50 -14.09 -15.13
CA SER A 10 -4.10 -12.96 -14.27
C SER A 10 -4.37 -13.16 -12.77
N HIS A 11 -5.55 -13.65 -12.40
CA HIS A 11 -5.90 -13.89 -11.00
C HIS A 11 -4.99 -14.93 -10.33
N VAL A 12 -4.64 -16.01 -11.03
CA VAL A 12 -3.77 -17.08 -10.53
C VAL A 12 -2.29 -16.67 -10.59
N LEU A 13 -1.90 -15.85 -11.56
CA LEU A 13 -0.51 -15.40 -11.73
C LEU A 13 -0.07 -14.42 -10.63
N VAL A 14 -0.94 -13.45 -10.28
CA VAL A 14 -0.56 -12.33 -9.40
C VAL A 14 -1.59 -11.98 -8.33
N GLY A 15 -2.78 -12.58 -8.35
CA GLY A 15 -3.92 -12.14 -7.54
C GLY A 15 -3.70 -12.27 -6.03
N HIS A 16 -2.85 -13.19 -5.58
CA HIS A 16 -2.54 -13.41 -4.16
C HIS A 16 -1.80 -12.25 -3.49
N VAL A 17 -1.14 -11.39 -4.27
CA VAL A 17 -0.43 -10.19 -3.79
C VAL A 17 -0.94 -8.89 -4.41
N TRP A 18 -2.04 -8.96 -5.17
CA TRP A 18 -2.56 -7.79 -5.87
C TRP A 18 -3.20 -6.79 -4.91
N PRO A 19 -2.72 -5.53 -4.85
CA PRO A 19 -3.36 -4.51 -4.02
C PRO A 19 -4.62 -4.00 -4.71
N SER A 20 -5.77 -4.30 -4.10
CA SER A 20 -7.08 -3.89 -4.63
C SER A 20 -7.20 -2.37 -4.78
N GLY A 21 -8.02 -1.90 -5.73
CA GLY A 21 -8.31 -0.47 -5.87
C GLY A 21 -8.84 0.19 -4.59
N SER A 22 -9.53 -0.57 -3.73
CA SER A 22 -9.99 -0.09 -2.42
C SER A 22 -8.82 0.21 -1.46
N ASN A 23 -7.73 -0.57 -1.53
CA ASN A 23 -6.52 -0.32 -0.74
C ASN A 23 -5.88 1.00 -1.16
N LEU A 24 -5.75 1.24 -2.48
CA LEU A 24 -5.20 2.49 -3.01
C LEU A 24 -6.09 3.69 -2.66
N ALA A 25 -7.41 3.54 -2.77
CA ALA A 25 -8.35 4.60 -2.40
C ALA A 25 -8.26 4.94 -0.90
N THR A 26 -8.09 3.94 -0.04
CA THR A 26 -7.94 4.14 1.41
C THR A 26 -6.65 4.91 1.72
N VAL A 27 -5.52 4.51 1.14
CA VAL A 27 -4.24 5.22 1.31
C VAL A 27 -4.32 6.65 0.75
N GLY A 28 -4.94 6.82 -0.41
CA GLY A 28 -5.16 8.13 -1.03
C GLY A 28 -6.00 9.06 -0.16
N LYS A 29 -7.13 8.56 0.37
CA LYS A 29 -8.00 9.34 1.27
C LYS A 29 -7.25 9.75 2.54
N ALA A 30 -6.55 8.81 3.18
CA ALA A 30 -5.76 9.10 4.38
C ALA A 30 -4.69 10.17 4.11
N SER A 31 -3.99 10.08 2.97
CA SER A 31 -3.03 11.10 2.52
C SER A 31 -3.68 12.49 2.44
N THR A 32 -4.85 12.60 1.80
CA THR A 32 -5.61 13.86 1.71
C THR A 32 -6.04 14.37 3.09
N ASP A 33 -6.55 13.50 3.96
CA ASP A 33 -7.01 13.89 5.30
C ASP A 33 -5.87 14.44 6.16
N PHE A 34 -4.69 13.82 6.11
CA PHE A 34 -3.50 14.32 6.79
C PHE A 34 -3.01 15.66 6.22
N GLY A 35 -3.04 15.83 4.89
CA GLY A 35 -2.67 17.10 4.25
C GLY A 35 -3.62 18.25 4.61
N ASN A 36 -4.93 17.98 4.66
CA ASN A 36 -5.94 18.93 5.10
C ASN A 36 -5.72 19.34 6.56
N THR A 37 -5.45 18.36 7.42
CA THR A 37 -5.18 18.60 8.85
C THR A 37 -3.92 19.42 9.03
N ALA A 38 -2.83 19.09 8.33
CA ALA A 38 -1.58 19.85 8.41
C ALA A 38 -1.81 21.32 8.02
N THR A 39 -2.47 21.57 6.88
CA THR A 39 -2.79 22.92 6.39
C THR A 39 -3.66 23.70 7.39
N ALA A 40 -4.69 23.05 7.95
CA ALA A 40 -5.59 23.71 8.90
C ALA A 40 -4.86 24.14 10.18
N TYR A 41 -3.96 23.29 10.70
CA TYR A 41 -3.19 23.63 11.90
C TYR A 41 -2.07 24.63 11.64
N GLN A 42 -1.49 24.66 10.43
CA GLN A 42 -0.59 25.74 10.01
C GLN A 42 -1.32 27.09 9.99
N ALA A 43 -2.51 27.13 9.40
CA ALA A 43 -3.32 28.35 9.38
C ALA A 43 -3.72 28.81 10.80
N LEU A 44 -4.06 27.88 11.69
CA LEU A 44 -4.32 28.20 13.10
C LEU A 44 -3.07 28.76 13.80
N GLN A 45 -1.90 28.17 13.58
CA GLN A 45 -0.64 28.67 14.13
C GLN A 45 -0.38 30.11 13.68
N ASP A 46 -0.57 30.41 12.40
CA ASP A 46 -0.40 31.76 11.85
C ASP A 46 -1.40 32.76 12.44
N GLN A 47 -2.67 32.36 12.61
CA GLN A 47 -3.71 33.19 13.24
C GLN A 47 -3.39 33.52 14.70
N LEU A 48 -2.95 32.53 15.48
CA LEU A 48 -2.56 32.73 16.88
C LEU A 48 -1.35 33.67 16.97
N ARG A 49 -0.36 33.46 16.09
CA ARG A 49 0.83 34.32 16.00
C ARG A 49 0.46 35.76 15.65
N GLN A 50 -0.43 35.95 14.67
CA GLN A 50 -0.92 37.27 14.28
C GLN A 50 -1.67 37.97 15.43
N ALA A 51 -2.51 37.23 16.17
CA ALA A 51 -3.21 37.79 17.32
C ALA A 51 -2.24 38.23 18.44
N ARG A 52 -1.21 37.43 18.73
CA ARG A 52 -0.19 37.73 19.75
C ARG A 52 0.60 38.99 19.41
N PHE A 53 0.98 39.18 18.15
CA PHE A 53 1.79 40.32 17.70
C PHE A 53 0.98 41.50 17.14
N GLY A 54 -0.33 41.38 17.01
CA GLY A 54 -1.23 42.45 16.60
C GLY A 54 -2.04 42.98 17.78
N PRO A 55 -3.33 42.61 17.90
CA PRO A 55 -4.24 43.19 18.89
C PRO A 55 -3.82 43.01 20.36
N LEU A 56 -3.04 41.97 20.68
CA LEU A 56 -2.54 41.72 22.04
C LEU A 56 -1.19 42.41 22.34
N ALA A 57 -0.49 42.93 21.33
CA ALA A 57 0.88 43.43 21.50
C ALA A 57 0.94 44.66 22.41
N GLY A 58 -0.02 45.57 22.29
CA GLY A 58 -0.08 46.80 23.09
C GLY A 58 -0.81 46.68 24.44
N GLN A 59 -1.38 45.51 24.76
CA GLN A 59 -2.11 45.31 26.02
C GLN A 59 -1.11 45.10 27.18
N ALA A 60 -1.52 45.34 28.42
CA ALA A 60 -0.64 45.14 29.57
C ALA A 60 -1.42 44.71 30.80
N GLY A 61 -0.74 44.03 31.71
CA GLY A 61 -1.32 43.48 32.94
C GLY A 61 -1.49 41.97 32.89
N VAL A 62 -1.71 41.38 34.06
CA VAL A 62 -1.69 39.92 34.29
C VAL A 62 -2.57 39.16 33.29
N THR A 63 -3.81 39.62 33.06
CA THR A 63 -4.70 38.98 32.10
C THR A 63 -4.18 39.02 30.66
N ALA A 64 -3.56 40.13 30.24
CA ALA A 64 -3.00 40.23 28.89
C ALA A 64 -1.78 39.31 28.72
N ASP A 65 -0.96 39.20 29.76
CA ASP A 65 0.20 38.31 29.79
C ASP A 65 -0.24 36.83 29.75
N ASP A 66 -1.23 36.45 30.58
CA ASP A 66 -1.82 35.10 30.58
C ASP A 66 -2.40 34.71 29.22
N VAL A 67 -3.07 35.65 28.54
CA VAL A 67 -3.61 35.43 27.20
C VAL A 67 -2.49 35.24 26.18
N ARG A 68 -1.42 36.04 26.21
CA ARG A 68 -0.27 35.83 25.29
C ARG A 68 0.39 34.48 25.51
N ASP A 69 0.56 34.07 26.75
CA ASP A 69 1.12 32.77 27.10
C ASP A 69 0.24 31.63 26.60
N ALA A 70 -1.09 31.77 26.73
CA ALA A 70 -2.04 30.80 26.18
C ALA A 70 -1.95 30.72 24.64
N PHE A 71 -1.85 31.86 23.96
CA PHE A 71 -1.67 31.89 22.50
C PHE A 71 -0.33 31.28 22.08
N GLN A 72 0.75 31.54 22.81
CA GLN A 72 2.05 30.93 22.55
C GLN A 72 2.01 29.40 22.71
N ARG A 73 1.39 28.88 23.78
CA ARG A 73 1.17 27.43 23.93
C ARG A 73 0.34 26.87 22.78
N GLY A 74 -0.70 27.60 22.36
CA GLY A 74 -1.54 27.25 21.22
C GLY A 74 -0.75 27.17 19.90
N GLU A 75 0.12 28.15 19.64
CA GLU A 75 1.01 28.16 18.47
C GLU A 75 1.94 26.94 18.45
N SER A 76 2.61 26.66 19.57
CA SER A 76 3.50 25.50 19.69
C SER A 76 2.75 24.18 19.50
N HIS A 77 1.55 24.06 20.08
CA HIS A 77 0.70 22.89 19.88
C HIS A 77 0.27 22.74 18.42
N ALA A 78 -0.21 23.82 17.80
CA ALA A 78 -0.67 23.81 16.42
C ALA A 78 0.47 23.45 15.46
N GLY A 79 1.67 24.01 15.65
CA GLY A 79 2.86 23.66 14.88
C GLY A 79 3.23 22.18 15.03
N THR A 80 3.22 21.65 16.25
CA THR A 80 3.50 20.23 16.51
C THR A 80 2.50 19.32 15.78
N VAL A 81 1.20 19.65 15.81
CA VAL A 81 0.16 18.87 15.13
C VAL A 81 0.34 18.95 13.60
N ALA A 82 0.65 20.14 13.07
CA ALA A 82 0.91 20.33 11.66
C ALA A 82 2.10 19.49 11.16
N GLU A 83 3.23 19.55 11.87
CA GLU A 83 4.45 18.79 11.53
C GLU A 83 4.20 17.28 11.52
N LYS A 84 3.53 16.75 12.54
CA LYS A 84 3.19 15.33 12.62
C LYS A 84 2.27 14.88 11.49
N ASN A 85 1.28 15.71 11.13
CA ASN A 85 0.38 15.40 10.01
C ASN A 85 1.10 15.53 8.66
N ALA A 86 2.05 16.44 8.50
CA ALA A 86 2.90 16.52 7.31
C ALA A 86 3.78 15.27 7.15
N ALA A 87 4.34 14.75 8.25
CA ALA A 87 5.08 13.49 8.24
C ALA A 87 4.20 12.30 7.82
N LYS A 88 2.97 12.22 8.34
CA LYS A 88 1.97 11.22 7.94
C LYS A 88 1.57 11.34 6.47
N LEU A 89 1.32 12.56 5.97
CA LEU A 89 1.07 12.82 4.56
C LEU A 89 2.22 12.27 3.68
N ALA A 90 3.46 12.60 4.01
CA ALA A 90 4.63 12.15 3.26
C ALA A 90 4.77 10.62 3.26
N ALA A 91 4.53 9.99 4.41
CA ALA A 91 4.54 8.53 4.54
C ALA A 91 3.46 7.86 3.67
N PHE A 92 2.21 8.34 3.74
CA PHE A 92 1.11 7.79 2.95
C PHE A 92 1.27 8.03 1.45
N THR A 93 1.85 9.17 1.06
CA THR A 93 2.24 9.42 -0.34
C THR A 93 3.26 8.38 -0.82
N SER A 94 4.31 8.13 -0.02
CA SER A 94 5.31 7.11 -0.32
C SER A 94 4.71 5.69 -0.44
N VAL A 95 3.74 5.35 0.42
CA VAL A 95 3.02 4.06 0.34
C VAL A 95 2.19 3.97 -0.93
N ARG A 96 1.45 5.03 -1.27
CA ARG A 96 0.65 5.06 -2.51
C ARG A 96 1.52 4.85 -3.74
N ASP A 97 2.67 5.51 -3.79
CA ASP A 97 3.58 5.40 -4.94
C ASP A 97 4.17 3.99 -5.03
N ALA A 98 4.57 3.38 -3.90
CA ALA A 98 5.02 1.99 -3.86
C ALA A 98 3.92 0.98 -4.26
N LEU A 99 2.66 1.22 -3.90
CA LEU A 99 1.53 0.39 -4.33
C LEU A 99 1.25 0.53 -5.83
N SER A 100 1.38 1.75 -6.37
CA SER A 100 1.24 2.00 -7.82
C SER A 100 2.33 1.28 -8.62
N GLU A 101 3.57 1.36 -8.16
CA GLU A 101 4.70 0.64 -8.74
C GLU A 101 4.50 -0.88 -8.66
N LEU A 102 4.02 -1.39 -7.52
CA LEU A 102 3.67 -2.80 -7.38
C LEU A 102 2.62 -3.23 -8.40
N ARG A 103 1.52 -2.47 -8.56
CA ARG A 103 0.49 -2.79 -9.58
C ARG A 103 1.08 -2.83 -10.98
N SER A 104 1.90 -1.85 -11.35
CA SER A 104 2.55 -1.82 -12.65
C SER A 104 3.44 -3.06 -12.87
N ALA A 105 4.24 -3.43 -11.88
CA ALA A 105 5.09 -4.61 -11.95
C ALA A 105 4.28 -5.91 -12.03
N LEU A 106 3.20 -6.04 -11.25
CA LEU A 106 2.32 -7.21 -11.28
C LEU A 106 1.56 -7.31 -12.61
N THR A 107 1.13 -6.19 -13.20
CA THR A 107 0.53 -6.17 -14.55
C THR A 107 1.49 -6.73 -15.57
N SER A 108 2.75 -6.27 -15.58
CA SER A 108 3.77 -6.80 -16.50
C SER A 108 4.04 -8.29 -16.27
N ILE A 109 4.08 -8.76 -15.02
CA ILE A 109 4.24 -10.19 -14.70
C ILE A 109 3.06 -11.02 -15.22
N ALA A 110 1.82 -10.50 -15.10
CA ALA A 110 0.64 -11.16 -15.61
C ALA A 110 0.66 -11.24 -17.14
N GLU A 111 0.95 -10.12 -17.83
CA GLU A 111 1.04 -10.07 -19.30
C GLU A 111 2.12 -11.02 -19.86
N ASP A 112 3.30 -11.05 -19.23
CA ASP A 112 4.37 -12.00 -19.56
C ASP A 112 3.90 -13.45 -19.40
N GLY A 113 3.22 -13.75 -18.28
CA GLY A 113 2.75 -15.09 -17.94
C GLY A 113 1.64 -15.57 -18.88
N GLU A 114 0.69 -14.71 -19.21
CA GLU A 114 -0.35 -14.96 -20.23
C GLU A 114 0.27 -15.31 -21.58
N THR A 115 1.29 -14.54 -22.00
CA THR A 115 1.99 -14.77 -23.26
C THR A 115 2.69 -16.13 -23.27
N GLN A 116 3.35 -16.50 -22.18
CA GLN A 116 4.01 -17.81 -22.03
C GLN A 116 3.00 -18.97 -22.00
N ILE A 117 1.89 -18.82 -21.27
CA ILE A 117 0.83 -19.83 -21.23
C ILE A 117 0.22 -20.02 -22.63
N ALA A 118 -0.04 -18.95 -23.36
CA ALA A 118 -0.55 -19.03 -24.74
C ALA A 118 0.45 -19.71 -25.70
N GLN A 119 1.76 -19.61 -25.44
CA GLN A 119 2.76 -20.37 -26.20
C GLN A 119 2.72 -21.86 -25.85
N VAL A 120 2.64 -22.22 -24.56
CA VAL A 120 2.52 -23.61 -24.10
C VAL A 120 1.26 -24.28 -24.66
N GLN A 121 0.14 -23.56 -24.69
CA GLN A 121 -1.11 -24.08 -25.23
C GLN A 121 -1.03 -24.38 -26.73
N ARG A 122 -0.35 -23.52 -27.50
CA ARG A 122 -0.16 -23.69 -28.95
C ARG A 122 0.92 -24.71 -29.32
N GLY A 123 1.85 -25.00 -28.41
CA GLY A 123 2.92 -25.98 -28.63
C GLY A 123 2.42 -27.41 -28.76
N ASP A 124 3.31 -28.30 -29.18
CA ASP A 124 3.02 -29.73 -29.26
C ASP A 124 3.11 -30.41 -27.88
N GLY A 125 2.41 -31.53 -27.71
CA GLY A 125 2.47 -32.34 -26.49
C GLY A 125 1.11 -32.76 -25.95
N SER A 126 1.14 -33.71 -25.03
CA SER A 126 -0.08 -34.22 -24.39
C SER A 126 -0.73 -33.13 -23.51
N ALA A 127 -2.05 -33.26 -23.29
CA ALA A 127 -2.76 -32.35 -22.38
C ALA A 127 -2.15 -32.33 -20.97
N ALA A 128 -1.64 -33.47 -20.48
CA ALA A 128 -0.96 -33.56 -19.20
C ALA A 128 0.36 -32.77 -19.19
N THR A 129 1.18 -32.92 -20.24
CA THR A 129 2.45 -32.18 -20.39
C THR A 129 2.21 -30.67 -20.46
N LYS A 130 1.19 -30.24 -21.21
CA LYS A 130 0.82 -28.81 -21.29
C LYS A 130 0.41 -28.25 -19.93
N LEU A 131 -0.39 -29.01 -19.17
CA LEU A 131 -0.80 -28.59 -17.83
C LEU A 131 0.38 -28.45 -16.87
N ASP A 132 1.37 -29.33 -16.97
CA ASP A 132 2.59 -29.27 -16.14
C ASP A 132 3.39 -28.00 -16.46
N ASN A 133 3.59 -27.73 -17.75
CA ASN A 133 4.28 -26.53 -18.22
C ASN A 133 3.54 -25.23 -17.82
N ILE A 134 2.21 -25.21 -17.87
CA ILE A 134 1.42 -24.07 -17.37
C ILE A 134 1.62 -23.90 -15.86
N GLY A 135 1.63 -25.00 -15.10
CA GLY A 135 1.92 -24.98 -13.66
C GLY A 135 3.28 -24.38 -13.34
N GLU A 136 4.31 -24.66 -14.15
CA GLU A 136 5.64 -24.06 -14.01
C GLU A 136 5.62 -22.54 -14.29
N VAL A 137 4.91 -22.09 -15.33
CA VAL A 137 4.76 -20.65 -15.60
C VAL A 137 4.05 -19.95 -14.44
N VAL A 138 2.97 -20.52 -13.91
CA VAL A 138 2.26 -19.99 -12.74
C VAL A 138 3.20 -19.87 -11.54
N LEU A 139 3.97 -20.92 -11.24
CA LEU A 139 4.92 -20.92 -10.14
C LEU A 139 5.98 -19.80 -10.29
N ALA A 140 6.55 -19.66 -11.49
CA ALA A 140 7.53 -18.63 -11.79
C ALA A 140 6.96 -17.20 -11.66
N CYS A 141 5.75 -16.97 -12.16
CA CYS A 141 5.06 -15.69 -12.01
C CYS A 141 4.77 -15.37 -10.55
N GLN A 142 4.25 -16.34 -9.78
CA GLN A 142 3.98 -16.15 -8.35
C GLN A 142 5.26 -15.86 -7.55
N ALA A 143 6.38 -16.49 -7.89
CA ALA A 143 7.67 -16.20 -7.27
C ALA A 143 8.15 -14.77 -7.56
N ARG A 144 8.07 -14.31 -8.82
CA ARG A 144 8.36 -12.92 -9.21
C ARG A 144 7.42 -11.93 -8.51
N ALA A 145 6.14 -12.24 -8.44
CA ALA A 145 5.13 -11.42 -7.79
C ALA A 145 5.40 -11.26 -6.29
N ASN A 146 5.77 -12.35 -5.59
CA ASN A 146 6.15 -12.31 -4.19
C ASN A 146 7.40 -11.45 -3.94
N ALA A 147 8.40 -11.53 -4.81
CA ALA A 147 9.59 -10.68 -4.69
C ALA A 147 9.25 -9.19 -4.81
N LYS A 148 8.35 -8.83 -5.73
CA LYS A 148 7.86 -7.44 -5.87
C LYS A 148 7.02 -7.00 -4.68
N ALA A 149 6.15 -7.87 -4.19
CA ALA A 149 5.33 -7.61 -3.01
C ALA A 149 6.19 -7.43 -1.74
N ALA A 150 7.26 -8.21 -1.59
CA ALA A 150 8.20 -8.08 -0.49
C ALA A 150 8.90 -6.72 -0.48
N ALA A 151 9.42 -6.27 -1.64
CA ALA A 151 10.02 -4.96 -1.77
C ALA A 151 9.02 -3.82 -1.46
N CYS A 152 7.77 -3.95 -1.92
CA CYS A 152 6.71 -3.00 -1.57
C CYS A 152 6.44 -2.99 -0.05
N GLY A 153 6.37 -4.17 0.58
CA GLY A 153 6.20 -4.31 2.03
C GLY A 153 7.31 -3.65 2.84
N GLU A 154 8.57 -3.75 2.40
CA GLU A 154 9.70 -3.03 3.01
C GLU A 154 9.55 -1.51 2.89
N GLY A 155 9.08 -1.02 1.73
CA GLY A 155 8.75 0.39 1.53
C GLY A 155 7.65 0.87 2.49
N ILE A 156 6.61 0.06 2.71
CA ILE A 156 5.54 0.35 3.66
C ILE A 156 6.08 0.40 5.09
N LEU A 157 6.87 -0.59 5.51
CA LEU A 157 7.47 -0.60 6.85
C LEU A 157 8.39 0.59 7.08
N SER A 158 9.14 1.00 6.05
CA SER A 158 9.97 2.20 6.11
C SER A 158 9.14 3.47 6.26
N ALA A 159 8.00 3.57 5.57
CA ALA A 159 7.07 4.70 5.73
C ALA A 159 6.42 4.73 7.11
N VAL A 160 6.03 3.57 7.66
CA VAL A 160 5.52 3.44 9.03
C VAL A 160 6.59 3.89 10.03
N GLN A 161 7.85 3.50 9.87
CA GLN A 161 8.93 3.93 10.76
C GLN A 161 9.03 5.45 10.85
N ARG A 162 8.97 6.15 9.70
CA ARG A 162 9.00 7.63 9.69
C ARG A 162 7.87 8.25 10.50
N VAL A 163 6.67 7.65 10.46
CA VAL A 163 5.53 8.12 11.26
C VAL A 163 5.76 7.87 12.75
N LEU A 164 6.26 6.70 13.12
CA LEU A 164 6.57 6.37 14.52
C LEU A 164 7.63 7.32 15.08
N ASP A 165 8.69 7.60 14.31
CA ASP A 165 9.75 8.53 14.68
C ASP A 165 9.20 9.96 14.88
N ALA A 166 8.33 10.43 13.96
CA ALA A 166 7.69 11.74 14.07
C ALA A 166 6.72 11.84 15.26
N GLU A 167 6.11 10.73 15.67
CA GLU A 167 5.26 10.66 16.85
C GLU A 167 6.05 10.49 18.16
N GLY A 168 7.36 10.25 18.09
CA GLY A 168 8.20 9.96 19.26
C GLY A 168 7.97 8.56 19.83
N ILE A 169 7.46 7.63 19.02
CA ILE A 169 7.21 6.25 19.43
C ILE A 169 8.50 5.45 19.24
N GLY A 170 9.16 5.08 20.33
CA GLY A 170 10.44 4.34 20.34
C GLY A 170 10.36 2.87 19.94
N LYS A 171 9.43 2.49 19.05
CA LYS A 171 9.26 1.12 18.54
C LYS A 171 9.66 1.05 17.07
N SER A 172 10.19 -0.09 16.66
CA SER A 172 10.36 -0.35 15.23
C SER A 172 9.01 -0.61 14.55
N ALA A 173 8.91 -0.32 13.26
CA ALA A 173 7.73 -0.61 12.45
C ALA A 173 7.31 -2.08 12.50
N ARG A 174 8.27 -3.02 12.60
CA ARG A 174 8.00 -4.45 12.72
C ARG A 174 7.42 -4.82 14.09
N GLN A 175 7.95 -4.24 15.17
CA GLN A 175 7.38 -4.43 16.51
C GLN A 175 5.96 -3.87 16.58
N PHE A 176 5.77 -2.66 16.04
CA PHE A 176 4.45 -2.04 15.96
C PHE A 176 3.47 -2.91 15.17
N ALA A 177 3.87 -3.41 14.00
CA ALA A 177 3.06 -4.33 13.20
C ALA A 177 2.69 -5.61 13.98
N ALA A 178 3.65 -6.24 14.64
CA ALA A 178 3.43 -7.46 15.43
C ALA A 178 2.44 -7.25 16.60
N GLU A 179 2.54 -6.11 17.30
CA GLU A 179 1.59 -5.74 18.36
C GLU A 179 0.17 -5.54 17.84
N HIS A 180 0.04 -5.16 16.57
CA HIS A 180 -1.24 -5.01 15.88
C HIS A 180 -1.65 -6.27 15.09
N GLY A 181 -1.03 -7.43 15.38
CA GLY A 181 -1.42 -8.73 14.81
C GLY A 181 -0.94 -8.96 13.37
N ILE A 182 0.00 -8.16 12.88
CA ILE A 182 0.55 -8.26 11.54
C ILE A 182 1.88 -9.03 11.58
N ASP A 183 1.87 -10.27 11.07
CA ASP A 183 3.09 -11.09 10.97
C ASP A 183 3.88 -10.77 9.69
N THR A 184 4.87 -9.87 9.83
CA THR A 184 5.75 -9.49 8.71
C THR A 184 6.71 -10.59 8.27
N GLY A 185 6.93 -11.64 9.08
CA GLY A 185 7.84 -12.75 8.75
C GLY A 185 7.23 -13.77 7.80
N ARG A 186 5.89 -13.81 7.70
CA ARG A 186 5.14 -14.76 6.84
C ARG A 186 4.45 -14.11 5.64
N MET A 187 4.58 -12.80 5.46
CA MET A 187 3.80 -12.02 4.48
C MET A 187 3.98 -12.46 3.02
N PHE A 188 5.06 -13.16 2.67
CA PHE A 188 5.38 -13.51 1.28
C PHE A 188 5.85 -14.96 1.12
N ALA A 189 5.05 -15.90 1.64
CA ALA A 189 5.36 -17.34 1.61
C ALA A 189 5.67 -17.86 0.20
N HIS A 190 6.61 -18.82 0.11
CA HIS A 190 7.03 -19.38 -1.17
C HIS A 190 5.89 -20.19 -1.83
N PRO A 191 5.57 -19.93 -3.10
CA PRO A 191 4.61 -20.74 -3.84
C PRO A 191 5.17 -22.14 -4.07
N ASN A 192 4.30 -23.13 -4.24
CA ASN A 192 4.71 -24.50 -4.53
C ASN A 192 4.03 -25.04 -5.80
N LEU A 193 4.73 -25.92 -6.52
CA LEU A 193 4.30 -26.42 -7.83
C LEU A 193 2.96 -27.17 -7.77
N ALA A 194 2.71 -27.93 -6.70
CA ALA A 194 1.46 -28.67 -6.55
C ALA A 194 0.24 -27.72 -6.49
N SER A 195 0.34 -26.62 -5.73
CA SER A 195 -0.69 -25.58 -5.68
C SER A 195 -0.84 -24.84 -7.00
N ALA A 196 0.27 -24.51 -7.68
CA ALA A 196 0.25 -23.82 -8.97
C ALA A 196 -0.43 -24.67 -10.05
N ARG A 197 -0.10 -25.98 -10.10
CA ARG A 197 -0.72 -26.94 -11.03
C ARG A 197 -2.21 -27.11 -10.75
N ALA A 198 -2.63 -27.19 -9.48
CA ALA A 198 -4.04 -27.29 -9.12
C ALA A 198 -4.85 -26.05 -9.55
N GLN A 199 -4.28 -24.85 -9.38
CA GLN A 199 -4.89 -23.59 -9.80
C GLN A 199 -5.00 -23.50 -11.34
N ALA A 200 -3.95 -23.90 -12.06
CA ALA A 200 -3.97 -23.99 -13.52
C ALA A 200 -5.03 -24.98 -14.02
N ALA A 201 -5.14 -26.14 -13.37
CA ALA A 201 -6.09 -27.17 -13.74
C ALA A 201 -7.54 -26.66 -13.60
N ALA A 202 -7.87 -25.96 -12.51
CA ALA A 202 -9.20 -25.39 -12.30
C ALA A 202 -9.65 -24.49 -13.47
N ILE A 203 -8.76 -23.58 -13.92
CA ILE A 203 -9.04 -22.68 -15.05
C ILE A 203 -9.21 -23.44 -16.37
N VAL A 204 -8.45 -24.51 -16.59
CA VAL A 204 -8.55 -25.33 -17.82
C VAL A 204 -9.84 -26.16 -17.82
N TYR A 205 -10.27 -26.66 -16.66
CA TYR A 205 -11.49 -27.47 -16.54
C TYR A 205 -12.77 -26.63 -16.64
N GLU A 206 -12.78 -25.41 -16.11
CA GLU A 206 -13.92 -24.47 -16.27
C GLU A 206 -14.22 -24.21 -17.76
N ASP A 207 -13.19 -24.14 -18.60
CA ASP A 207 -13.29 -23.88 -20.04
C ASP A 207 -13.95 -25.03 -20.80
N LYS A 208 -13.53 -26.28 -20.49
CA LYS A 208 -14.11 -27.47 -21.12
C LYS A 208 -15.57 -27.67 -20.72
N ALA A 209 -15.92 -27.31 -19.50
CA ALA A 209 -17.30 -27.34 -19.03
C ALA A 209 -18.16 -26.28 -19.75
N PHE A 210 -17.60 -25.10 -20.02
CA PHE A 210 -18.28 -24.03 -20.75
C PHE A 210 -18.49 -24.37 -22.23
N ASP A 211 -17.46 -24.90 -22.92
CA ASP A 211 -17.54 -25.30 -24.34
C ASP A 211 -18.45 -26.50 -24.59
N ALA A 212 -18.65 -27.41 -23.62
CA ALA A 212 -19.54 -28.56 -23.77
C ALA A 212 -21.04 -28.23 -23.70
N THR A 213 -21.40 -26.99 -23.37
CA THR A 213 -22.78 -26.50 -23.21
C THR A 213 -23.25 -25.55 -24.33
N ARG A 214 -22.47 -25.39 -25.40
CA ARG A 214 -22.84 -24.66 -26.63
C ARG A 214 -22.93 -25.61 -27.81
#